data_AF-G4ZSU7-F1
#
_entry.id   AF-G4ZSU7-F1
#
_cell.length_a   1.000
_cell.length_b   1.000
_cell.length_c   1.000
_cell.angle_alpha   90.00
_cell.angle_beta   90.00
_cell.angle_gamma   90.00
#
_symmetry.space_group_name_H-M   'P 1'
#
loop_
_entity.id
_entity.type
_entity.pdbx_description
1 polymer ?
#
loop_
_entity_poly.entity_id
_entity_poly.type
_entity_poly.pdbx_seq_one_letter_code
_entity_poly.pdbx_strand_id
1 'polypeptide(L)'
;MVKTASREYPKTYMHEWFSTSPTRGSFKILQSMTPNNTPMYALCWADRKPKCIISNRGTTLPGADSTLQYERRIERPQIIELFFSKFSTIDVHDHLRQGYLEMERTWHTTKWHHRLFATLFGMVATAAGCRDSSIADFNSFTSQLSYQLIFNDFTMQRSTRVTFSALEQYQRLSGTALRAQRKCGVCGKKASFYCTGCSGPLKKQFFGVCGLKTNRDCHAVHTHSV
;
A
#
# COMPACT_ATOMS: atom_id res chain seq x y z
N MET A 1 15.61 3.56 -20.55
CA MET A 1 16.37 3.35 -21.80
C MET A 1 16.65 4.70 -22.42
N VAL A 2 17.89 4.95 -22.84
CA VAL A 2 18.30 6.25 -23.36
C VAL A 2 17.66 6.46 -24.74
N LYS A 3 16.71 7.40 -24.83
CA LYS A 3 15.86 7.57 -26.01
C LYS A 3 16.64 8.22 -27.17
N THR A 4 17.13 9.46 -27.05
CA THR A 4 17.72 10.11 -28.24
C THR A 4 18.63 11.34 -28.04
N ALA A 5 18.68 11.99 -26.88
CA ALA A 5 19.42 13.24 -26.71
C ALA A 5 20.08 13.36 -25.34
N SER A 6 21.09 12.54 -25.07
CA SER A 6 22.01 12.76 -23.96
C SER A 6 23.33 13.17 -24.57
N ARG A 7 23.62 14.48 -24.56
CA ARG A 7 24.85 15.10 -25.09
C ARG A 7 26.12 14.35 -24.67
N GLU A 8 26.06 13.72 -23.50
CA GLU A 8 27.18 13.05 -22.84
C GLU A 8 27.12 11.52 -22.94
N TYR A 9 26.08 10.95 -23.53
CA TYR A 9 26.05 9.50 -23.79
C TYR A 9 26.64 9.23 -25.18
N PRO A 10 27.63 8.33 -25.30
CA PRO A 10 28.27 8.01 -26.57
C PRO A 10 27.38 7.09 -27.44
N LYS A 11 26.23 7.61 -27.88
CA LYS A 11 25.21 6.85 -28.60
C LYS A 11 25.75 6.30 -29.91
N THR A 12 26.42 7.13 -30.72
CA THR A 12 26.98 6.73 -32.02
C THR A 12 27.92 5.54 -31.89
N TYR A 13 28.88 5.62 -30.96
CA TYR A 13 29.82 4.54 -30.66
C TYR A 13 29.12 3.22 -30.25
N MET A 14 28.08 3.30 -29.42
CA MET A 14 27.32 2.11 -29.00
C MET A 14 26.50 1.51 -30.13
N HIS A 15 25.93 2.34 -31.01
CA HIS A 15 25.19 1.89 -32.19
C HIS A 15 26.12 1.31 -33.27
N GLU A 16 27.29 1.90 -33.49
CA GLU A 16 28.32 1.34 -34.38
C GLU A 16 28.75 -0.04 -33.92
N TRP A 17 28.99 -0.21 -32.61
CA TRP A 17 29.25 -1.53 -32.03
C TRP A 17 28.09 -2.50 -32.24
N PHE A 18 26.84 -2.08 -32.06
CA PHE A 18 25.69 -2.95 -32.32
C PHE A 18 25.56 -3.31 -33.82
N SER A 19 25.94 -2.41 -34.73
CA SER A 19 25.94 -2.65 -36.18
C SER A 19 26.96 -3.71 -36.60
N THR A 20 27.98 -4.02 -35.80
CA THR A 20 28.86 -5.18 -36.05
C THR A 20 28.18 -6.51 -35.78
N SER A 21 26.87 -6.52 -35.51
CA SER A 21 26.04 -7.69 -35.23
C SER A 21 26.61 -8.59 -34.13
N PRO A 22 26.88 -8.04 -32.93
CA PRO A 22 27.46 -8.81 -31.85
C PRO A 22 26.48 -9.89 -31.36
N THR A 23 27.00 -10.99 -30.81
CA THR A 23 26.19 -12.11 -30.32
C THR A 23 25.16 -11.63 -29.31
N ARG A 24 23.92 -12.12 -29.40
CA ARG A 24 22.85 -11.76 -28.46
C ARG A 24 23.25 -12.12 -27.02
N GLY A 25 23.14 -11.15 -26.11
CA GLY A 25 23.62 -11.26 -24.73
C GLY A 25 24.92 -10.50 -24.46
N SER A 26 25.74 -10.28 -25.50
CA SER A 26 26.94 -9.46 -25.37
C SER A 26 26.62 -8.03 -24.97
N PHE A 27 27.58 -7.36 -24.34
CA PHE A 27 27.41 -5.99 -23.90
C PHE A 27 28.72 -5.20 -24.06
N LYS A 28 28.57 -3.89 -24.19
CA LYS A 28 29.67 -2.93 -24.15
C LYS A 28 29.40 -1.91 -23.08
N ILE A 29 30.42 -1.57 -22.31
CA ILE A 29 30.34 -0.63 -21.19
C ILE A 29 31.45 0.39 -21.30
N LEU A 30 31.13 1.64 -21.01
CA LEU A 30 32.08 2.73 -20.82
C LEU A 30 31.89 3.29 -19.42
N GLN A 31 32.99 3.57 -18.74
CA GLN A 31 32.98 4.14 -17.40
C GLN A 31 33.51 5.58 -17.46
N SER A 32 32.84 6.47 -16.73
CA SER A 32 33.30 7.83 -16.46
C SER A 32 33.19 8.11 -14.96
N MET A 33 33.81 9.19 -14.49
CA MET A 33 33.70 9.67 -13.12
C MET A 33 32.94 11.01 -13.10
N THR A 34 32.03 11.15 -12.14
CA THR A 34 31.41 12.45 -11.83
C THR A 34 32.39 13.36 -11.08
N PRO A 35 32.13 14.68 -11.00
CA PRO A 35 32.94 15.60 -10.18
C PRO A 35 33.06 15.16 -8.71
N ASN A 36 32.06 14.43 -8.20
CA ASN A 36 32.03 13.89 -6.84
C ASN A 36 32.71 12.51 -6.72
N ASN A 37 33.57 12.16 -7.69
CA ASN A 37 34.30 10.88 -7.75
C ASN A 37 33.41 9.63 -7.69
N THR A 38 32.15 9.75 -8.11
CA THR A 38 31.21 8.62 -8.22
C THR A 38 31.26 8.06 -9.63
N PRO A 39 31.43 6.74 -9.83
CA PRO A 39 31.46 6.14 -11.16
C PRO A 39 30.09 6.20 -11.83
N MET A 40 30.10 6.45 -13.13
CA MET A 40 28.95 6.31 -14.01
C MET A 40 29.29 5.39 -15.18
N TYR A 41 28.32 4.57 -15.54
CA TYR A 41 28.42 3.55 -16.57
C TYR A 41 27.45 3.86 -17.69
N ALA A 42 27.96 3.94 -18.91
CA ALA A 42 27.18 3.90 -20.14
C ALA A 42 27.25 2.48 -20.69
N LEU A 43 26.13 1.76 -20.69
CA LEU A 43 26.05 0.37 -21.12
C LEU A 43 25.15 0.22 -22.33
N CYS A 44 25.56 -0.61 -23.29
CA CYS A 44 24.75 -1.09 -24.40
C CYS A 44 24.71 -2.62 -24.38
N TRP A 45 23.51 -3.20 -24.27
CA TRP A 45 23.29 -4.65 -24.30
C TRP A 45 22.67 -5.07 -25.63
N ALA A 46 23.24 -6.11 -26.23
CA ALA A 46 22.83 -6.67 -27.51
C ALA A 46 21.65 -7.64 -27.33
N ASP A 47 20.44 -7.13 -27.56
CA ASP A 47 19.23 -7.92 -27.70
C ASP A 47 18.69 -7.81 -29.15
N ARG A 48 17.42 -8.17 -29.42
CA ARG A 48 16.76 -7.92 -30.71
C ARG A 48 16.88 -6.46 -31.18
N LYS A 49 16.97 -5.52 -30.22
CA LYS A 49 17.26 -4.10 -30.43
C LYS A 49 18.27 -3.66 -29.36
N PRO A 50 19.19 -2.71 -29.67
CA PRO A 50 20.18 -2.27 -28.71
C PRO A 50 19.49 -1.64 -27.49
N LYS A 51 19.90 -2.06 -26.29
CA LYS A 51 19.38 -1.53 -25.02
C LYS A 51 20.45 -0.66 -24.37
N CYS A 52 20.31 0.65 -24.56
CA CYS A 52 21.21 1.66 -24.01
C CYS A 52 20.71 2.14 -22.63
N ILE A 53 21.54 1.96 -21.60
CA ILE A 53 21.24 2.28 -20.20
C ILE A 53 22.40 3.07 -19.60
N ILE A 54 22.08 3.98 -18.68
CA ILE A 54 23.03 4.68 -17.83
C ILE A 54 22.80 4.21 -16.41
N SER A 55 23.86 3.90 -15.68
CA SER A 55 23.79 3.53 -14.27
C SER A 55 24.94 4.15 -13.49
N ASN A 56 24.72 4.50 -12.23
CA ASN A 56 25.77 4.88 -11.28
C ASN A 56 26.11 3.74 -10.30
N ARG A 57 25.46 2.58 -10.45
CA ARG A 57 25.60 1.41 -9.58
C ARG A 57 25.46 0.10 -10.35
N GLY A 58 25.91 -0.99 -9.73
CA GLY A 58 25.87 -2.34 -10.29
C GLY A 58 27.23 -2.78 -10.85
N THR A 59 27.33 -4.07 -11.17
CA THR A 59 28.58 -4.68 -11.65
C THR A 59 28.42 -5.28 -13.04
N THR A 60 29.54 -5.48 -13.72
CA THR A 60 29.63 -6.24 -14.98
C THR A 60 29.74 -7.73 -14.78
N LEU A 61 29.68 -8.21 -13.51
CA LEU A 61 29.66 -9.63 -13.23
C LEU A 61 28.41 -10.26 -13.86
N PRO A 62 28.48 -11.55 -14.23
CA PRO A 62 27.30 -12.28 -14.70
C PRO A 62 26.15 -12.11 -13.70
N GLY A 63 25.00 -11.64 -14.19
CA GLY A 63 23.78 -11.64 -13.40
C GLY A 63 23.22 -13.06 -13.27
N ALA A 64 22.22 -13.25 -12.41
CA ALA A 64 21.52 -14.52 -12.38
C ALA A 64 20.84 -14.76 -13.74
N ASP A 65 21.02 -15.99 -14.25
CA ASP A 65 20.36 -16.47 -15.46
C ASP A 65 18.86 -16.17 -15.33
N SER A 66 18.32 -15.39 -16.27
CA SER A 66 16.87 -15.23 -16.38
C SER A 66 16.25 -16.58 -16.67
N THR A 67 15.54 -17.13 -15.70
CA THR A 67 14.62 -18.24 -15.89
C THR A 67 13.32 -17.74 -16.51
N LEU A 68 12.90 -18.46 -17.56
CA LEU A 68 11.52 -18.65 -18.02
C LEU A 68 10.81 -17.46 -18.68
N GLN A 69 11.12 -17.20 -19.96
CA GLN A 69 10.01 -16.82 -20.86
C GLN A 69 10.10 -17.43 -22.26
N TYR A 70 11.26 -17.93 -22.68
CA TYR A 70 11.44 -18.84 -23.83
C TYR A 70 12.70 -19.66 -23.52
N GLU A 71 12.80 -20.91 -23.98
CA GLU A 71 13.85 -21.93 -23.67
C GLU A 71 15.32 -21.52 -23.92
N ARG A 72 15.59 -20.25 -24.24
CA ARG A 72 16.91 -19.75 -24.61
C ARG A 72 17.49 -18.88 -23.49
N ARG A 73 18.51 -19.40 -22.81
CA ARG A 73 19.34 -18.64 -21.86
C ARG A 73 20.12 -17.57 -22.63
N ILE A 74 20.06 -16.33 -22.15
CA ILE A 74 20.78 -15.20 -22.74
C ILE A 74 21.64 -14.62 -21.62
N GLU A 75 22.94 -14.50 -21.88
CA GLU A 75 23.85 -13.86 -20.93
C GLU A 75 23.48 -12.39 -20.74
N ARG A 76 23.49 -11.94 -19.49
CA ARG A 76 23.25 -10.55 -19.14
C ARG A 76 24.11 -10.16 -17.93
N PRO A 77 24.69 -8.96 -17.92
CA PRO A 77 25.40 -8.47 -16.75
C PRO A 77 24.40 -8.08 -15.64
N GLN A 78 24.86 -8.09 -14.40
CA GLN A 78 24.03 -7.75 -13.23
C GLN A 78 23.33 -6.38 -13.35
N ILE A 79 23.97 -5.38 -13.98
CA ILE A 79 23.35 -4.06 -14.25
C ILE A 79 22.06 -4.20 -15.07
N ILE A 80 22.04 -5.06 -16.09
CA ILE A 80 20.88 -5.31 -16.95
C ILE A 80 19.79 -6.05 -16.18
N GLU A 81 20.18 -7.06 -15.40
CA GLU A 81 19.26 -7.79 -14.54
C GLU A 81 18.55 -6.85 -13.56
N LEU A 82 19.32 -6.07 -12.79
CA LEU A 82 18.78 -5.13 -11.81
C LEU A 82 17.84 -4.12 -12.47
N PHE A 83 18.23 -3.58 -13.63
CA PHE A 83 17.38 -2.68 -14.39
C PHE A 83 16.03 -3.33 -14.73
N PHE A 84 16.04 -4.50 -15.37
CA PHE A 84 14.79 -5.14 -15.80
C PHE A 84 13.96 -5.70 -14.64
N SER A 85 14.58 -6.03 -13.50
CA SER A 85 13.86 -6.48 -12.29
C SER A 85 12.92 -5.41 -11.72
N LYS A 86 13.21 -4.12 -11.97
CA LYS A 86 12.43 -2.98 -11.46
C LYS A 86 11.75 -2.17 -12.56
N PHE A 87 12.22 -2.29 -13.80
CA PHE A 87 11.74 -1.47 -14.92
C PHE A 87 10.23 -1.58 -15.13
N SER A 88 9.67 -2.78 -14.99
CA SER A 88 8.24 -3.04 -15.20
C SER A 88 7.36 -2.76 -13.99
N THR A 89 7.91 -2.41 -12.81
CA THR A 89 7.11 -2.31 -11.59
C THR A 89 5.99 -1.27 -11.70
N ILE A 90 6.27 -0.13 -12.31
CA ILE A 90 5.25 0.92 -12.53
C ILE A 90 4.21 0.45 -13.54
N ASP A 91 4.64 -0.17 -14.64
CA ASP A 91 3.73 -0.67 -15.67
C ASP A 91 2.82 -1.78 -15.13
N VAL A 92 3.34 -2.68 -14.29
CA VAL A 92 2.55 -3.72 -13.60
C VAL A 92 1.54 -3.08 -12.65
N HIS A 93 1.97 -2.11 -11.85
CA HIS A 93 1.06 -1.39 -10.95
C HIS A 93 -0.04 -0.65 -11.73
N ASP A 94 0.31 -0.01 -12.84
CA ASP A 94 -0.65 0.69 -13.71
C ASP A 94 -1.61 -0.30 -14.39
N HIS A 95 -1.13 -1.46 -14.83
CA HIS A 95 -1.95 -2.52 -15.39
C HIS A 95 -2.98 -3.06 -14.39
N LEU A 96 -2.58 -3.30 -13.13
CA LEU A 96 -3.52 -3.70 -12.07
C LEU A 96 -4.57 -2.62 -11.80
N ARG A 97 -4.16 -1.35 -11.75
CA ARG A 97 -5.05 -0.22 -11.49
C ARG A 97 -6.04 0.03 -12.64
N GLN A 98 -5.56 0.05 -13.88
CA GLN A 98 -6.37 0.41 -15.05
C GLN A 98 -7.10 -0.77 -15.66
N GLY A 99 -6.56 -1.98 -15.55
CA GLY A 99 -7.05 -3.18 -16.23
C GLY A 99 -7.79 -4.18 -15.33
N TYR A 100 -7.46 -4.26 -14.03
CA TYR A 100 -8.18 -5.15 -13.10
C TYR A 100 -9.21 -4.37 -12.26
N LEU A 101 -8.78 -3.28 -11.61
CA LEU A 101 -9.69 -2.46 -10.81
C LEU A 101 -10.65 -1.64 -11.69
N GLU A 102 -10.17 -1.18 -12.84
CA GLU A 102 -10.92 -0.52 -13.92
C GLU A 102 -11.85 0.65 -13.50
N MET A 103 -11.66 1.24 -12.31
CA MET A 103 -12.55 2.29 -11.80
C MET A 103 -12.68 3.50 -12.72
N GLU A 104 -11.61 3.88 -13.41
CA GLU A 104 -11.62 5.00 -14.36
C GLU A 104 -12.38 4.68 -15.67
N ARG A 105 -12.50 3.39 -16.01
CA ARG A 105 -13.34 2.92 -17.13
C ARG A 105 -14.80 2.87 -16.73
N THR A 106 -15.11 2.38 -15.53
CA THR A 106 -16.49 2.19 -15.08
C THR A 106 -17.14 3.50 -14.63
N TRP A 107 -16.39 4.39 -13.98
CA TRP A 107 -16.90 5.67 -13.47
C TRP A 107 -16.65 6.82 -14.44
N HIS A 108 -17.49 6.91 -15.48
CA HIS A 108 -17.46 8.03 -16.41
C HIS A 108 -17.88 9.34 -15.72
N THR A 109 -17.00 10.35 -15.74
CA THR A 109 -17.25 11.66 -15.15
C THR A 109 -16.58 12.79 -15.93
N THR A 110 -17.27 13.92 -16.02
CA THR A 110 -16.76 15.18 -16.62
C THR A 110 -16.04 16.06 -15.60
N LYS A 111 -16.23 15.79 -14.30
CA LYS A 111 -15.65 16.57 -13.21
C LYS A 111 -14.23 16.09 -12.91
N TRP A 112 -13.24 16.97 -13.06
CA TRP A 112 -11.82 16.64 -12.88
C TRP A 112 -11.50 16.09 -11.49
N HIS A 113 -12.16 16.58 -10.44
CA HIS A 113 -11.90 16.16 -9.06
C HIS A 113 -12.35 14.71 -8.79
N HIS A 114 -13.40 14.22 -9.47
CA HIS A 114 -13.79 12.80 -9.37
C HIS A 114 -12.75 11.90 -10.04
N ARG A 115 -12.12 12.36 -11.13
CA ARG A 115 -11.02 11.63 -11.77
C ARG A 115 -9.83 11.52 -10.83
N LEU A 116 -9.45 12.63 -10.19
CA LEU A 116 -8.37 12.64 -9.19
C LEU A 116 -8.66 11.68 -8.03
N PHE A 117 -9.89 11.69 -7.52
CA PHE A 117 -10.32 10.77 -6.47
C PHE A 117 -10.20 9.30 -6.90
N ALA A 118 -10.73 8.95 -8.09
CA ALA A 118 -10.67 7.60 -8.61
C ALA A 118 -9.22 7.13 -8.80
N THR A 119 -8.34 7.99 -9.32
CA THR A 119 -6.92 7.69 -9.47
C THR A 119 -6.24 7.47 -8.12
N LEU A 120 -6.45 8.35 -7.15
CA LEU A 120 -5.86 8.24 -5.81
C LEU A 120 -6.34 6.99 -5.07
N PHE A 121 -7.65 6.74 -5.09
CA PHE A 121 -8.22 5.54 -4.48
C PHE A 121 -7.66 4.28 -5.17
N GLY A 122 -7.60 4.26 -6.50
CA GLY A 122 -7.03 3.16 -7.25
C GLY A 122 -5.55 2.91 -6.92
N MET A 123 -4.75 3.97 -6.78
CA MET A 123 -3.36 3.84 -6.34
C MET A 123 -3.24 3.22 -4.94
N VAL A 124 -4.06 3.66 -3.98
CA VAL A 124 -4.05 3.13 -2.61
C VAL A 124 -4.49 1.67 -2.58
N ALA A 125 -5.56 1.32 -3.28
CA ALA A 125 -6.06 -0.06 -3.37
C ALA A 125 -5.03 -0.99 -4.02
N THR A 126 -4.44 -0.60 -5.15
CA THR A 126 -3.41 -1.39 -5.82
C THR A 126 -2.16 -1.56 -4.93
N ALA A 127 -1.69 -0.48 -4.29
CA ALA A 127 -0.54 -0.55 -3.39
C ALA A 127 -0.79 -1.46 -2.17
N ALA A 128 -2.00 -1.44 -1.61
CA ALA A 128 -2.39 -2.32 -0.51
C ALA A 128 -2.41 -3.79 -0.97
N GLY A 129 -3.04 -4.09 -2.10
CA GLY A 129 -3.09 -5.43 -2.67
C GLY A 129 -1.71 -5.99 -3.02
N CYS A 130 -0.81 -5.17 -3.58
CA CYS A 130 0.56 -5.59 -3.90
C CYS A 130 1.44 -5.84 -2.66
N ARG A 131 1.07 -5.31 -1.48
CA ARG A 131 1.81 -5.51 -0.22
C ARG A 131 1.31 -6.73 0.56
N ASP A 132 0.08 -7.15 0.31
CA ASP A 132 -0.53 -8.25 1.04
C ASP A 132 -0.08 -9.60 0.45
N SER A 133 0.95 -10.19 1.06
CA SER A 133 1.47 -11.50 0.66
C SER A 133 0.54 -12.66 1.02
N SER A 134 -0.53 -12.43 1.80
CA SER A 134 -1.46 -13.47 2.22
C SER A 134 -2.53 -13.78 1.18
N ILE A 135 -2.74 -12.88 0.22
CA ILE A 135 -3.77 -13.01 -0.80
C ILE A 135 -3.13 -13.45 -2.12
N ALA A 136 -3.55 -14.62 -2.60
CA ALA A 136 -2.98 -15.24 -3.80
C ALA A 136 -3.31 -14.50 -5.11
N ASP A 137 -4.41 -13.74 -5.16
CA ASP A 137 -4.84 -13.02 -6.36
C ASP A 137 -5.43 -11.63 -6.06
N PHE A 138 -5.12 -10.67 -6.92
CA PHE A 138 -5.55 -9.28 -6.79
C PHE A 138 -7.08 -9.11 -6.81
N ASN A 139 -7.81 -9.97 -7.53
CA ASN A 139 -9.28 -9.92 -7.54
C ASN A 139 -9.88 -10.37 -6.21
N SER A 140 -9.27 -11.36 -5.56
CA SER A 140 -9.69 -11.80 -4.23
C SER A 140 -9.52 -10.68 -3.21
N PHE A 141 -8.39 -9.97 -3.26
CA PHE A 141 -8.16 -8.78 -2.44
C PHE A 141 -9.23 -7.71 -2.69
N THR A 142 -9.47 -7.37 -3.96
CA THR A 142 -10.44 -6.33 -4.34
C THR A 142 -11.86 -6.70 -3.89
N SER A 143 -12.23 -7.98 -4.00
CA SER A 143 -13.52 -8.49 -3.54
C SER A 143 -13.67 -8.35 -2.03
N GLN A 144 -12.66 -8.76 -1.25
CA GLN A 144 -12.67 -8.62 0.21
C GLN A 144 -12.70 -7.15 0.65
N LEU A 145 -11.90 -6.29 0.00
CA LEU A 145 -11.90 -4.85 0.25
C LEU A 145 -13.29 -4.26 -0.01
N SER A 146 -13.92 -4.62 -1.12
CA SER A 146 -15.27 -4.14 -1.46
C SER A 146 -16.31 -4.58 -0.43
N TYR A 147 -16.26 -5.85 0.00
CA TYR A 147 -17.14 -6.39 1.04
C TYR A 147 -16.98 -5.60 2.34
N GLN A 148 -15.74 -5.41 2.81
CA GLN A 148 -15.48 -4.69 4.06
C GLN A 148 -15.86 -3.21 4.01
N LEU A 149 -15.71 -2.55 2.85
CA LEU A 149 -16.12 -1.16 2.68
C LEU A 149 -17.65 -0.98 2.63
N ILE A 150 -18.38 -1.95 2.06
CA ILE A 150 -19.84 -1.89 1.91
C ILE A 150 -20.53 -2.26 3.22
N PHE A 151 -20.18 -3.42 3.78
CA PHE A 151 -20.86 -3.96 4.95
C PHE A 151 -20.30 -3.39 6.26
N ASN A 152 -19.06 -2.92 6.24
CA ASN A 152 -18.36 -2.40 7.43
C ASN A 152 -18.57 -3.33 8.64
N ASP A 153 -18.46 -4.64 8.38
CA ASP A 153 -18.44 -5.71 9.39
C ASP A 153 -17.17 -5.64 10.25
N PHE A 154 -16.32 -4.64 10.01
CA PHE A 154 -15.38 -4.16 10.99
C PHE A 154 -16.17 -3.75 12.23
N THR A 155 -16.34 -4.70 13.14
CA THR A 155 -16.47 -4.39 14.54
C THR A 155 -15.22 -3.61 14.89
N MET A 156 -15.31 -2.27 14.78
CA MET A 156 -14.64 -1.43 15.76
C MET A 156 -14.85 -2.16 17.08
N GLN A 157 -13.84 -2.21 17.92
CA GLN A 157 -14.13 -2.18 19.35
C GLN A 157 -14.92 -0.89 19.59
N ARG A 158 -16.21 -0.93 19.22
CA ARG A 158 -17.25 0.07 19.42
C ARG A 158 -17.09 0.32 20.88
N SER A 159 -16.64 1.54 21.21
CA SER A 159 -16.41 2.00 22.58
C SER A 159 -17.27 1.17 23.51
N THR A 160 -16.67 0.25 24.27
CA THR A 160 -17.45 -0.67 25.11
C THR A 160 -18.26 0.10 26.16
N ARG A 161 -18.13 1.44 26.20
CA ARG A 161 -18.93 2.38 26.95
C ARG A 161 -20.27 2.67 26.25
N VAL A 162 -21.37 2.22 26.83
CA VAL A 162 -22.73 2.66 26.48
C VAL A 162 -23.25 3.58 27.59
N THR A 163 -24.11 4.55 27.25
CA THR A 163 -24.71 5.43 28.25
C THR A 163 -25.76 4.68 29.07
N PHE A 164 -25.83 4.93 30.39
CA PHE A 164 -26.88 4.34 31.23
C PHE A 164 -28.29 4.74 30.76
N SER A 165 -28.46 5.93 30.18
CA SER A 165 -29.72 6.39 29.59
C SER A 165 -30.23 5.53 28.44
N ALA A 166 -29.38 4.69 27.83
CA ALA A 166 -29.79 3.77 26.78
C ALA A 166 -30.48 2.49 27.31
N LEU A 167 -30.48 2.25 28.63
CA LEU A 167 -31.14 1.08 29.21
C LEU A 167 -32.64 1.35 29.41
N GLU A 168 -33.48 0.35 29.14
CA GLU A 168 -34.94 0.43 29.30
C GLU A 168 -35.37 0.94 30.67
N GLN A 169 -34.69 0.50 31.74
CA GLN A 169 -34.97 0.94 33.11
C GLN A 169 -34.75 2.45 33.35
N TYR A 170 -34.07 3.15 32.44
CA TYR A 170 -33.86 4.60 32.49
C TYR A 170 -34.50 5.33 31.30
N GLN A 171 -35.37 4.69 30.51
CA GLN A 171 -36.10 5.34 29.40
C GLN A 171 -36.87 6.58 29.87
N ARG A 172 -37.38 6.59 31.11
CA ARG A 172 -38.07 7.74 31.72
C ARG A 172 -37.18 8.99 31.88
N LEU A 173 -35.86 8.83 31.82
CA LEU A 173 -34.89 9.93 31.88
C LEU A 173 -34.41 10.35 30.48
N SER A 174 -34.78 9.60 29.44
CA SER A 174 -34.43 9.91 28.06
C SER A 174 -35.10 11.23 27.63
N GLY A 175 -34.32 12.17 27.11
CA GLY A 175 -34.80 13.50 26.70
C GLY A 175 -34.91 14.53 27.83
N THR A 176 -34.63 14.17 29.08
CA THR A 176 -34.58 15.11 30.21
C THR A 176 -33.15 15.65 30.43
N ALA A 177 -33.01 16.78 31.12
CA ALA A 177 -31.69 17.29 31.54
C ALA A 177 -31.01 16.38 32.59
N LEU A 178 -31.77 15.47 33.20
CA LEU A 178 -31.27 14.52 34.19
C LEU A 178 -30.67 13.29 33.50
N ARG A 179 -29.48 12.88 33.93
CA ARG A 179 -28.80 11.69 33.41
C ARG A 179 -28.73 10.62 34.47
N ALA A 180 -29.02 9.38 34.09
CA ALA A 180 -28.73 8.22 34.91
C ALA A 180 -27.22 8.16 35.22
N GLN A 181 -26.88 8.08 36.51
CA GLN A 181 -25.51 8.06 36.99
C GLN A 181 -25.32 6.93 38.00
N ARG A 182 -24.19 6.21 37.88
CA ARG A 182 -23.72 5.23 38.87
C ARG A 182 -22.28 5.56 39.27
N LYS A 183 -21.75 4.88 40.29
CA LYS A 183 -20.34 4.98 40.65
C LYS A 183 -19.49 4.27 39.59
N CYS A 184 -18.38 4.90 39.19
CA CYS A 184 -17.38 4.27 38.35
C CYS A 184 -16.69 3.15 39.11
N GLY A 185 -16.54 1.97 38.51
CA GLY A 185 -15.86 0.83 39.12
C GLY A 185 -14.34 0.99 39.26
N VAL A 186 -13.74 2.00 38.60
CA VAL A 186 -12.30 2.30 38.69
C VAL A 186 -12.01 3.41 39.69
N CYS A 187 -12.71 4.55 39.59
CA CYS A 187 -12.40 5.73 40.42
C CYS A 187 -13.48 6.10 41.46
N GLY A 188 -14.58 5.34 41.56
CA GLY A 188 -15.67 5.56 42.52
C GLY A 188 -16.56 6.79 42.29
N LYS A 189 -16.12 7.75 41.47
CA LYS A 189 -16.84 8.98 41.13
C LYS A 189 -18.06 8.72 40.23
N LYS A 190 -18.97 9.69 40.15
CA LYS A 190 -20.17 9.60 39.29
C LYS A 190 -19.81 9.40 37.82
N ALA A 191 -20.51 8.46 37.19
CA ALA A 191 -20.32 8.02 35.81
C ALA A 191 -21.67 7.82 35.13
N SER A 192 -21.78 8.28 33.88
CA SER A 192 -22.99 8.15 33.05
C SER A 192 -22.89 7.03 32.01
N PHE A 193 -21.79 6.28 32.00
CA PHE A 193 -21.53 5.21 31.03
C PHE A 193 -21.24 3.89 31.76
N TYR A 194 -21.48 2.77 31.08
CA TYR A 194 -21.14 1.42 31.54
C TYR A 194 -20.43 0.61 30.46
N CYS A 195 -19.62 -0.37 30.86
CA CYS A 195 -18.90 -1.26 29.95
C CYS A 195 -19.80 -2.42 29.48
N THR A 196 -20.04 -2.59 28.18
CA THR A 196 -20.85 -3.66 27.59
C THR A 196 -20.21 -5.03 27.73
N GLY A 197 -18.87 -5.12 27.75
CA GLY A 197 -18.16 -6.39 27.97
C GLY A 197 -18.32 -6.93 29.39
N CYS A 198 -18.42 -6.03 30.39
CA CYS A 198 -18.51 -6.39 31.81
C CYS A 198 -19.90 -6.15 32.41
N SER A 199 -20.90 -5.79 31.58
CA SER A 199 -22.26 -5.52 32.03
C SER A 199 -23.25 -6.38 31.27
N GLY A 200 -24.17 -7.02 32.00
CA GLY A 200 -25.24 -7.84 31.42
C GLY A 200 -26.60 -7.20 31.68
N PRO A 201 -27.30 -6.67 30.65
CA PRO A 201 -28.65 -6.14 30.81
C PRO A 201 -29.61 -7.15 31.44
N LEU A 202 -29.52 -8.41 31.01
CA LEU A 202 -30.31 -9.54 31.54
C LEU A 202 -29.99 -9.86 33.01
N LYS A 203 -28.73 -9.66 33.42
CA LYS A 203 -28.25 -9.89 34.79
C LYS A 203 -28.43 -8.67 35.70
N LYS A 204 -28.93 -7.54 35.16
CA LYS A 204 -29.04 -6.22 35.82
C LYS A 204 -27.74 -5.72 36.48
N GLN A 205 -26.60 -6.30 36.10
CA GLN A 205 -25.29 -5.98 36.64
C GLN A 205 -24.57 -5.07 35.65
N PHE A 206 -24.16 -3.90 36.12
CA PHE A 206 -23.54 -2.87 35.28
C PHE A 206 -22.25 -2.35 35.90
N PHE A 207 -21.17 -2.42 35.14
CA PHE A 207 -19.87 -1.86 35.51
C PHE A 207 -19.77 -0.42 34.98
N GLY A 208 -19.89 0.57 35.87
CA GLY A 208 -19.84 1.99 35.52
C GLY A 208 -18.44 2.47 35.13
N VAL A 209 -18.32 3.26 34.07
CA VAL A 209 -17.06 3.84 33.57
C VAL A 209 -17.19 5.33 33.27
N CYS A 210 -16.10 6.07 33.48
CA CYS A 210 -16.07 7.51 33.25
C CYS A 210 -16.21 7.87 31.76
N GLY A 211 -16.89 8.99 31.50
CA GLY A 211 -17.02 9.55 30.15
C GLY A 211 -15.77 10.34 29.72
N LEU A 212 -15.57 10.43 28.40
CA LEU A 212 -14.44 11.13 27.77
C LEU A 212 -14.32 12.60 28.22
N LYS A 213 -15.46 13.29 28.42
CA LYS A 213 -15.49 14.70 28.86
C LYS A 213 -14.99 14.94 30.28
N THR A 214 -14.67 13.87 31.03
CA THR A 214 -14.24 13.99 32.42
C THR A 214 -12.72 13.98 32.59
N ASN A 215 -11.97 13.97 31.47
CA ASN A 215 -10.51 13.89 31.42
C ASN A 215 -9.92 12.78 32.30
N ARG A 216 -10.63 11.66 32.37
CA ARG A 216 -10.26 10.46 33.14
C ARG A 216 -10.16 9.28 32.19
N ASP A 217 -9.11 8.51 32.34
CA ASP A 217 -8.76 7.33 31.53
C ASP A 217 -9.36 6.02 32.07
N CYS A 218 -10.30 6.09 33.03
CA CYS A 218 -10.88 4.92 33.70
C CYS A 218 -11.44 3.83 32.76
N HIS A 219 -11.84 4.18 31.54
CA HIS A 219 -12.26 3.17 30.56
C HIS A 219 -11.07 2.42 29.97
N ALA A 220 -10.00 3.11 29.60
CA ALA A 220 -8.79 2.49 29.09
C ALA A 220 -8.15 1.58 30.15
N VAL A 221 -8.03 2.09 31.39
CA VAL A 221 -7.55 1.31 32.55
C VAL A 221 -8.38 0.03 32.74
N HIS A 222 -9.70 0.14 32.66
CA HIS A 222 -10.61 -1.00 32.77
C HIS A 222 -10.43 -2.00 31.62
N THR A 223 -10.34 -1.56 30.37
CA THR A 223 -10.18 -2.46 29.21
C THR A 223 -8.83 -3.16 29.15
N HIS A 224 -7.79 -2.63 29.81
CA HIS A 224 -6.49 -3.30 29.92
C HIS A 224 -6.41 -4.30 31.09
N SER A 225 -7.40 -4.30 31.98
CA SER A 225 -7.42 -5.13 33.19
C SER A 225 -8.41 -6.30 33.11
N VAL A 226 -9.09 -6.47 31.97
CA VAL A 226 -10.14 -7.48 31.72
C VAL A 226 -9.72 -8.38 30.58
#